data_AF-A0A433XA51-F1
#
_entry.id   AF-A0A433XA51-F1
#
_cell.length_a   1.000
_cell.length_b   1.000
_cell.length_c   1.000
_cell.angle_alpha   90.00
_cell.angle_beta   90.00
_cell.angle_gamma   90.00
#
_symmetry.space_group_name_H-M   'P 1'
#
loop_
_entity.id
_entity.type
_entity.pdbx_description
1 polymer ?
#
loop_
_entity_poly.entity_id
_entity_poly.type
_entity_poly.pdbx_seq_one_letter_code
_entity_poly.pdbx_strand_id
1 'polypeptide(L)'
;MTKLPNMSRPCRDCPFRKDSTKGWLGEPRMGEILATESFVCHKKNDHQCAGHMLIRGNKNGFVRLAEQLDMTLNLAGAEKVFDSETACIEHHRH
;
A
#
# COMPACT_ATOMS: atom_id res chain seq x y z
N MET A 1 17.52 14.88 8.01
CA MET A 1 16.18 14.25 7.95
C MET A 1 16.34 12.77 8.24
N THR A 2 15.67 12.28 9.28
CA THR A 2 15.67 10.85 9.62
C THR A 2 14.95 10.08 8.51
N LYS A 3 15.62 9.07 7.95
CA LYS A 3 15.02 8.25 6.89
C LYS A 3 14.08 7.25 7.53
N LEU A 4 12.79 7.43 7.32
CA LEU A 4 11.76 6.52 7.81
C LEU A 4 11.77 5.18 7.05
N PRO A 5 11.41 4.07 7.71
CA PRO A 5 11.40 2.74 7.09
C PRO A 5 10.15 2.54 6.23
N ASN A 6 9.95 3.39 5.22
CA ASN A 6 8.85 3.29 4.26
C ASN A 6 9.35 3.37 2.82
N MET A 7 8.67 2.67 1.92
CA MET A 7 8.83 2.89 0.50
C MET A 7 8.21 4.24 0.13
N SER A 8 8.90 5.03 -0.70
CA SER A 8 8.41 6.35 -1.14
C SER A 8 7.42 6.27 -2.30
N ARG A 9 7.35 5.15 -3.01
CA ARG A 9 6.42 4.92 -4.13
C ARG A 9 6.11 3.43 -4.30
N PRO A 10 4.95 3.07 -4.87
CA PRO A 10 4.64 1.69 -5.23
C PRO A 10 5.76 1.07 -6.07
N CYS A 11 6.12 -0.18 -5.79
CA CYS A 11 7.12 -0.90 -6.59
C CYS A 11 6.61 -1.17 -8.02
N ARG A 12 7.51 -1.62 -8.90
CA ARG A 12 7.13 -1.96 -10.30
C ARG A 12 6.03 -2.99 -10.32
N ASP A 13 6.23 -4.07 -9.57
CA ASP A 13 5.35 -5.24 -9.53
C ASP A 13 4.47 -5.16 -8.27
N CYS A 14 3.86 -4.00 -8.02
CA CYS A 14 3.03 -3.77 -6.83
C CYS A 14 1.59 -4.23 -7.08
N PRO A 15 1.01 -5.09 -6.22
CA PRO A 15 -0.36 -5.58 -6.45
C PRO A 15 -1.39 -4.44 -6.32
N PHE A 16 -1.11 -3.41 -5.52
CA PHE A 16 -1.99 -2.25 -5.36
C PHE A 16 -2.05 -1.31 -6.56
N ARG A 17 -1.26 -1.54 -7.61
CA ARG A 17 -1.28 -0.68 -8.81
C ARG A 17 -2.42 -1.05 -9.75
N LYS A 18 -3.02 -0.05 -10.40
CA LYS A 18 -4.08 -0.20 -11.42
C LYS A 18 -3.61 -1.03 -12.62
N ASP A 19 -2.32 -1.02 -12.92
CA ASP A 19 -1.67 -1.77 -14.00
C ASP A 19 -1.08 -3.12 -13.53
N SER A 20 -1.42 -3.59 -12.33
CA SER A 20 -1.02 -4.92 -11.85
C SER A 20 -1.74 -6.03 -12.61
N THR A 21 -1.18 -7.25 -12.58
CA THR A 21 -1.81 -8.41 -13.20
C THR A 21 -3.18 -8.70 -12.57
N LYS A 22 -4.23 -8.70 -13.41
CA LYS A 22 -5.60 -9.03 -12.98
C LYS A 22 -5.65 -10.45 -12.40
N GLY A 23 -6.29 -10.61 -11.25
CA GLY A 23 -6.38 -11.90 -10.56
C GLY A 23 -5.12 -12.37 -9.81
N TRP A 24 -4.05 -11.56 -9.76
CA TRP A 24 -2.76 -12.05 -9.29
C TRP A 24 -2.74 -12.70 -7.89
N LEU A 25 -3.36 -12.06 -6.89
CA LEU A 25 -3.35 -12.57 -5.52
C LEU A 25 -4.60 -13.38 -5.16
N GLY A 26 -5.68 -13.25 -5.92
CA GLY A 26 -7.00 -13.69 -5.48
C GLY A 26 -7.67 -12.69 -4.53
N GLU A 27 -9.01 -12.64 -4.56
CA GLU A 27 -9.84 -11.83 -3.66
C GLU A 27 -9.57 -12.12 -2.17
N PRO A 28 -9.51 -13.38 -1.70
CA PRO A 28 -9.29 -13.67 -0.29
C PRO A 28 -7.99 -13.07 0.23
N ARG A 29 -6.89 -13.26 -0.52
CA ARG A 29 -5.58 -12.77 -0.11
C ARG A 29 -5.48 -11.25 -0.16
N MET A 30 -6.05 -10.61 -1.19
CA MET A 30 -6.06 -9.16 -1.26
C MET A 30 -6.90 -8.54 -0.12
N GLY A 31 -8.04 -9.15 0.21
CA GLY A 31 -8.86 -8.76 1.35
C GLY A 31 -8.12 -8.88 2.69
N GLU A 32 -7.43 -9.99 2.93
CA GLU A 32 -6.59 -10.16 4.13
C GLU A 32 -5.53 -9.07 4.25
N ILE A 33 -4.81 -8.78 3.16
CA ILE A 33 -3.76 -7.77 3.16
C ILE A 33 -4.33 -6.39 3.44
N LEU A 34 -5.46 -6.01 2.81
CA LEU A 34 -6.10 -4.71 3.05
C LEU A 34 -6.71 -4.59 4.45
N ALA A 35 -7.04 -5.71 5.10
CA ALA A 35 -7.51 -5.70 6.47
C ALA A 35 -6.39 -5.41 7.50
N THR A 36 -5.11 -5.65 7.17
CA THR A 36 -4.02 -5.45 8.14
C THR A 36 -3.76 -3.97 8.40
N GLU A 37 -3.51 -3.59 9.66
CA GLU A 37 -3.23 -2.19 10.02
C GLU A 37 -2.00 -1.61 9.30
N SER A 38 -0.99 -2.44 9.05
CA SER A 38 0.20 -2.07 8.27
C SER A 38 0.66 -3.27 7.44
N PHE A 39 1.51 -3.02 6.44
CA PHE A 39 1.98 -4.07 5.56
C PHE A 39 3.39 -3.77 5.07
N VAL A 40 4.27 -4.77 5.18
CA VAL A 40 5.66 -4.70 4.74
C VAL A 40 5.73 -4.87 3.22
N CYS A 41 6.62 -4.11 2.57
CA CYS A 41 6.82 -4.22 1.13
C CYS A 41 7.50 -5.54 0.77
N HIS A 42 6.91 -6.32 -0.16
CA HIS A 42 7.52 -7.55 -0.67
C HIS A 42 8.89 -7.33 -1.35
N LYS A 43 9.15 -6.10 -1.84
CA LYS A 43 10.41 -5.75 -2.49
C LYS A 43 11.51 -5.43 -1.48
N LYS A 44 11.12 -4.98 -0.28
CA LYS A 44 12.04 -4.53 0.76
C LYS A 44 11.43 -4.81 2.13
N ASN A 45 11.81 -5.96 2.69
CA ASN A 45 11.16 -6.57 3.87
C ASN A 45 11.41 -5.84 5.19
N ASP A 46 12.22 -4.79 5.19
CA ASP A 46 12.46 -3.88 6.30
C ASP A 46 11.71 -2.54 6.12
N HIS A 47 10.86 -2.38 5.09
CA HIS A 47 10.15 -1.13 4.80
C HIS A 47 8.64 -1.33 4.65
N GLN A 48 7.87 -0.34 5.10
CA GLN A 48 6.43 -0.26 4.89
C GLN A 48 6.07 -0.08 3.41
N CYS A 49 5.00 -0.73 2.99
CA CYS A 49 4.56 -0.75 1.60
C CYS A 49 3.85 0.55 1.21
N ALA A 50 4.43 1.26 0.22
CA ALA A 50 3.85 2.47 -0.37
C ALA A 50 2.44 2.27 -0.92
N GLY A 51 2.20 1.17 -1.66
CA GLY A 51 0.87 0.89 -2.22
C GLY A 51 -0.20 0.73 -1.13
N HIS A 52 0.13 0.00 -0.07
CA HIS A 52 -0.77 -0.19 1.08
C HIS A 52 -1.00 1.11 1.86
N MET A 53 0.04 1.93 2.05
CA MET A 53 -0.10 3.24 2.69
C MET A 53 -0.97 4.19 1.85
N LEU A 54 -0.78 4.22 0.54
CA LEU A 54 -1.53 5.09 -0.37
C LEU A 54 -3.01 4.71 -0.44
N ILE A 55 -3.34 3.43 -0.59
CA ILE A 55 -4.74 3.00 -0.73
C ILE A 55 -5.53 3.13 0.58
N ARG A 56 -4.88 2.92 1.73
CA ARG A 56 -5.55 2.97 3.04
C ARG A 56 -5.50 4.34 3.72
N GLY A 57 -4.58 5.22 3.32
CA GLY A 57 -4.40 6.53 3.95
C GLY A 57 -4.30 6.43 5.47
N ASN A 58 -5.07 7.22 6.21
CA ASN A 58 -5.07 7.24 7.67
C ASN A 58 -5.62 5.97 8.34
N LYS A 59 -6.20 5.03 7.57
CA LYS A 59 -6.50 3.68 8.09
C LYS A 59 -5.25 2.81 8.22
N ASN A 60 -4.15 3.18 7.56
CA ASN A 60 -2.86 2.54 7.76
C ASN A 60 -2.20 3.07 9.03
N GLY A 61 -1.86 2.17 9.97
CA GLY A 61 -1.27 2.51 11.26
C GLY A 61 0.05 3.27 11.16
N PHE A 62 0.87 3.03 10.12
CA PHE A 62 2.12 3.74 9.92
C PHE A 62 1.91 5.17 9.42
N VAL A 63 0.93 5.37 8.51
CA VAL A 63 0.54 6.72 8.05
C VAL A 63 -0.02 7.52 9.22
N ARG A 64 -0.95 6.93 9.97
CA ARG A 64 -1.56 7.52 11.16
C ARG A 64 -0.52 7.93 12.20
N LEU A 65 0.43 7.05 12.50
CA LEU A 65 1.50 7.34 13.45
C LEU A 65 2.40 8.47 12.96
N ALA A 66 2.78 8.47 11.68
CA ALA A 66 3.61 9.52 11.11
C ALA A 66 2.91 10.89 11.18
N GLU A 67 1.61 10.95 10.88
CA GLU A 67 0.82 12.18 11.03
C GLU A 67 0.77 12.66 12.49
N GLN A 68 0.54 11.76 13.45
CA GLN A 68 0.52 12.11 14.88
C GLN A 68 1.86 12.64 15.41
N LEU A 69 2.98 12.23 14.79
CA LEU A 69 4.32 12.66 15.15
C LEU A 69 4.82 13.84 14.29
N ASP A 70 3.96 14.43 13.45
CA ASP A 70 4.31 15.49 12.50
C ASP A 70 5.48 15.10 11.57
N MET A 71 5.48 13.86 11.11
CA MET A 71 6.52 13.28 10.24
C MET A 71 6.03 13.11 8.81
N THR A 72 6.74 13.70 7.85
CA THR A 72 6.39 13.59 6.42
C THR A 72 6.91 12.28 5.79
N LEU A 73 6.00 11.45 5.26
CA LEU A 73 6.36 10.17 4.60
C LEU A 73 6.85 10.28 3.16
N ASN A 74 6.63 11.43 2.50
CA ASN A 74 7.01 11.70 1.11
C ASN A 74 6.55 10.60 0.12
N LEU A 75 5.29 10.16 0.27
CA LEU A 75 4.68 9.16 -0.60
C LEU A 75 4.34 9.78 -1.97
N ALA A 76 4.61 9.05 -3.04
CA ALA A 76 4.29 9.43 -4.42
C ALA A 76 3.73 8.23 -5.19
N GLY A 77 3.10 8.48 -6.33
CA GLY A 77 2.54 7.42 -7.18
C GLY A 77 1.10 7.05 -6.85
N ALA A 78 0.35 7.93 -6.18
CA ALA A 78 -1.06 7.73 -5.87
C ALA A 78 -1.89 7.51 -7.14
N GLU A 79 -1.55 8.18 -8.23
CA GLU A 79 -2.20 8.07 -9.53
C GLU A 79 -2.11 6.64 -10.13
N LYS A 80 -1.13 5.84 -9.67
CA LYS A 80 -0.94 4.46 -10.11
C LYS A 80 -1.64 3.45 -9.22
N VAL A 81 -2.12 3.83 -8.05
CA VAL A 81 -2.76 2.94 -7.06
C VAL A 81 -4.26 2.99 -7.23
N PHE A 82 -4.96 1.88 -6.98
CA PHE A 82 -6.43 1.86 -7.00
C PHE A 82 -7.03 2.94 -6.10
N ASP A 83 -8.12 3.56 -6.55
CA ASP A 83 -8.78 4.66 -5.82
C ASP A 83 -9.58 4.17 -4.61
N SER A 84 -9.89 2.86 -4.54
CA SER A 84 -10.60 2.24 -3.42
C SER A 84 -10.15 0.80 -3.17
N GLU A 85 -10.27 0.38 -1.90
CA GLU A 85 -10.03 -1.01 -1.48
C GLU A 85 -10.91 -1.99 -2.27
N THR A 86 -12.18 -1.64 -2.51
CA THR A 86 -13.12 -2.44 -3.30
C THR A 86 -12.66 -2.64 -4.74
N ALA A 87 -12.21 -1.59 -5.42
CA ALA A 87 -11.71 -1.70 -6.79
C ALA A 87 -10.45 -2.58 -6.88
N CYS A 88 -9.58 -2.48 -5.87
CA CYS A 88 -8.39 -3.32 -5.76
C CYS A 88 -8.76 -4.79 -5.57
N ILE A 89 -9.71 -5.10 -4.67
CA ILE A 89 -10.18 -6.47 -4.41
C ILE A 89 -10.83 -7.06 -5.67
N GLU A 90 -11.72 -6.30 -6.33
CA GLU A 90 -12.39 -6.75 -7.55
C GLU A 90 -11.40 -7.09 -8.67
N HIS A 91 -10.36 -6.26 -8.84
CA HIS A 91 -9.31 -6.53 -9.81
C HIS A 91 -8.58 -7.86 -9.54
N HIS A 92 -8.48 -8.25 -8.28
CA HIS A 92 -7.83 -9.50 -7.86
C HIS A 92 -8.78 -10.69 -7.70
N ARG A 93 -10.08 -10.57 -7.98
CA ARG A 93 -11.05 -11.66 -7.79
C ARG A 93 -10.84 -12.89 -8.68
N HIS A 94 -10.32 -12.70 -9.88
CA HIS A 94 -10.22 -13.75 -10.91
C HIS A 94 -9.03 -14.68 -10.72
#